data_AF-A0A1F8E9Z7-F1
#
_entry.id   AF-A0A1F8E9Z7-F1
#
_cell.length_a   1.000
_cell.length_b   1.000
_cell.length_c   1.000
_cell.angle_alpha   90.00
_cell.angle_beta   90.00
_cell.angle_gamma   90.00
#
_symmetry.space_group_name_H-M   'P 1'
#
loop_
_entity.id
_entity.type
_entity.pdbx_description
1 polymer ?
#
loop_
_entity_poly.entity_id
_entity_poly.type
_entity_poly.pdbx_seq_one_letter_code
_entity_poly.pdbx_strand_id
1 'polypeptide(L)'
;MENLEFIKSLTQEEVFETWRKGEENIEHWKTFWESKGYKSWEEWRRTTHKTLFEKPLKWGLYTVSDPLITIPEWRGGMFHSWNKWFYVNFPEKPPKLKDLLTHPGVQNHWYVREIAHNFKDVETTLMATRLLNDTINIAEGIHRACAITLMAHEKINLNAKILVMLADWPNQEPPKLGNWDNK
;
A
#
# COMPACT_ATOMS: atom_id res chain seq x y z
N MET A 1 -18.78 3.50 -1.86
CA MET A 1 -17.49 3.83 -2.50
C MET A 1 -17.49 5.29 -2.98
N GLU A 2 -17.99 6.22 -2.16
CA GLU A 2 -18.38 7.56 -2.63
C GLU A 2 -17.18 8.50 -2.91
N ASN A 3 -15.95 8.10 -2.55
CA ASN A 3 -14.75 8.93 -2.66
C ASN A 3 -13.69 8.34 -3.62
N LEU A 4 -14.11 7.45 -4.54
CA LEU A 4 -13.26 6.92 -5.59
C LEU A 4 -13.83 7.26 -6.97
N GLU A 5 -13.08 8.04 -7.72
CA GLU A 5 -13.43 8.45 -9.08
C GLU A 5 -12.64 7.64 -10.09
N PHE A 6 -13.33 6.82 -10.88
CA PHE A 6 -12.68 6.00 -11.91
C PHE A 6 -12.08 6.87 -13.02
N ILE A 7 -10.81 6.62 -13.36
CA ILE A 7 -10.11 7.30 -14.45
C ILE A 7 -10.06 6.40 -15.69
N LYS A 8 -9.47 5.20 -15.55
CA LYS A 8 -9.30 4.24 -16.66
C LYS A 8 -9.07 2.83 -16.14
N SER A 9 -9.34 1.84 -16.99
CA SER A 9 -8.90 0.47 -16.76
C SER A 9 -7.38 0.39 -16.94
N LEU A 10 -6.75 -0.55 -16.23
CA LEU A 10 -5.33 -0.85 -16.37
C LEU A 10 -5.12 -2.32 -16.73
N THR A 11 -4.10 -2.60 -17.52
CA THR A 11 -3.54 -3.96 -17.56
C THR A 11 -2.66 -4.20 -16.34
N GLN A 12 -2.41 -5.47 -16.06
CA GLN A 12 -1.48 -5.85 -14.99
C GLN A 12 -0.06 -5.31 -15.26
N GLU A 13 0.36 -5.30 -16.51
CA GLU A 13 1.65 -4.78 -16.96
C GLU A 13 1.74 -3.26 -16.76
N GLU A 14 0.67 -2.50 -17.03
CA GLU A 14 0.62 -1.06 -16.76
C GLU A 14 0.76 -0.76 -15.26
N VAL A 15 0.13 -1.58 -14.40
CA VAL A 15 0.25 -1.46 -12.94
C VAL A 15 1.70 -1.71 -12.50
N PHE A 16 2.31 -2.78 -13.00
CA PHE A 16 3.68 -3.12 -12.67
C PHE A 16 4.68 -2.06 -13.16
N GLU A 17 4.50 -1.55 -14.37
CA GLU A 17 5.34 -0.51 -14.96
C GLU A 17 5.22 0.83 -14.21
N THR A 18 4.00 1.20 -13.81
CA THR A 18 3.77 2.40 -12.99
C THR A 18 4.52 2.30 -11.66
N TRP A 19 4.49 1.12 -11.03
CA TRP A 19 5.23 0.87 -9.81
C TRP A 19 6.75 0.88 -10.02
N ARG A 20 7.24 0.22 -11.08
CA ARG A 20 8.66 0.19 -11.45
C ARG A 20 9.25 1.59 -11.57
N LYS A 21 8.58 2.47 -12.33
CA LYS A 21 9.00 3.87 -12.52
C LYS A 21 9.14 4.63 -11.20
N GLY A 22 8.32 4.31 -10.21
CA GLY A 22 8.33 4.95 -8.90
C GLY A 22 9.40 4.45 -7.94
N GLU A 23 9.96 3.25 -8.14
CA GLU A 23 10.85 2.62 -7.16
C GLU A 23 12.19 2.12 -7.66
N GLU A 24 12.30 1.65 -8.91
CA GLU A 24 13.46 0.90 -9.38
C GLU A 24 14.78 1.69 -9.27
N ASN A 25 14.69 3.02 -9.45
CA ASN A 25 15.84 3.93 -9.41
C ASN A 25 16.13 4.50 -8.01
N ILE A 26 15.42 4.04 -6.97
CA ILE A 26 15.67 4.48 -5.60
C ILE A 26 16.78 3.63 -4.97
N GLU A 27 17.92 4.26 -4.69
CA GLU A 27 19.16 3.58 -4.26
C GLU A 27 18.98 2.67 -3.04
N HIS A 28 18.19 3.06 -2.04
CA HIS A 28 18.02 2.24 -0.84
C HIS A 28 17.30 0.91 -1.14
N TRP A 29 16.46 0.85 -2.18
CA TRP A 29 15.84 -0.41 -2.59
C TRP A 29 16.86 -1.33 -3.23
N LYS A 30 17.80 -0.80 -4.01
CA LYS A 30 18.89 -1.57 -4.63
C LYS A 30 19.64 -2.40 -3.60
N THR A 31 20.19 -1.74 -2.58
CA THR A 31 20.90 -2.42 -1.49
C THR A 31 20.01 -3.45 -0.79
N PHE A 32 18.73 -3.14 -0.58
CA PHE A 32 17.81 -4.05 0.09
C PHE A 32 17.59 -5.34 -0.69
N TRP A 33 17.23 -5.29 -1.98
CA TRP A 33 16.94 -6.51 -2.73
C TRP A 33 18.20 -7.31 -3.09
N GLU A 34 19.35 -6.66 -3.31
CA GLU A 34 20.64 -7.34 -3.47
C GLU A 34 21.01 -8.13 -2.19
N SER A 35 20.81 -7.53 -1.00
CA SER A 35 21.03 -8.22 0.28
C SER A 35 20.12 -9.43 0.51
N LYS A 36 19.00 -9.52 -0.21
CA LYS A 36 18.06 -10.64 -0.18
C LYS A 36 18.36 -11.68 -1.26
N GLY A 37 19.40 -11.48 -2.08
CA GLY A 37 19.84 -12.40 -3.12
C GLY A 37 19.09 -12.28 -4.45
N TYR A 38 18.30 -11.23 -4.65
CA TYR A 38 17.66 -10.96 -5.93
C TYR A 38 18.62 -10.27 -6.91
N LYS A 39 18.47 -10.53 -8.20
CA LYS A 39 19.31 -9.96 -9.26
C LYS A 39 18.80 -8.61 -9.78
N SER A 40 17.51 -8.33 -9.56
CA SER A 40 16.88 -7.09 -9.97
C SER A 40 15.70 -6.72 -9.07
N TRP A 41 15.31 -5.44 -9.13
CA TRP A 41 14.08 -4.95 -8.51
C TRP A 41 12.85 -5.74 -8.98
N GLU A 42 12.78 -6.05 -10.27
CA GLU A 42 11.66 -6.79 -10.85
C GLU A 42 11.55 -8.21 -10.29
N GLU A 43 12.66 -8.95 -10.22
CA GLU A 43 12.68 -10.31 -9.65
C GLU A 43 12.16 -10.30 -8.22
N TRP A 44 12.62 -9.33 -7.42
CA TRP A 44 12.18 -9.15 -6.04
C TRP A 44 10.69 -8.81 -5.93
N ARG A 45 10.20 -7.81 -6.68
CA ARG A 45 8.81 -7.38 -6.61
C ARG A 45 7.84 -8.44 -7.13
N ARG A 46 8.17 -9.11 -8.24
CA ARG A 46 7.36 -10.24 -8.74
C ARG A 46 7.31 -11.40 -7.76
N THR A 47 8.42 -11.69 -7.08
CA THR A 47 8.43 -12.75 -6.05
C THR A 47 7.56 -12.37 -4.86
N THR A 48 7.74 -11.15 -4.32
CA THR A 48 7.03 -10.71 -3.12
C THR A 48 5.55 -10.41 -3.36
N HIS A 49 5.15 -10.11 -4.60
CA HIS A 49 3.75 -9.82 -4.97
C HIS A 49 3.19 -10.87 -5.93
N LYS A 50 3.79 -12.07 -5.95
CA LYS A 50 3.41 -13.19 -6.80
C LYS A 50 1.91 -13.46 -6.78
N THR A 51 1.30 -13.44 -5.59
CA THR A 51 -0.14 -13.67 -5.40
C THR A 51 -1.04 -12.67 -6.13
N LEU A 52 -0.57 -11.43 -6.34
CA LEU A 52 -1.28 -10.41 -7.12
C LEU A 52 -1.06 -10.60 -8.62
N PHE A 53 0.19 -10.81 -9.04
CA PHE A 53 0.58 -10.77 -10.45
C PHE A 53 0.43 -12.11 -11.19
N GLU A 54 0.14 -13.21 -10.51
CA GLU A 54 -0.17 -14.49 -11.17
C GLU A 54 -1.66 -14.66 -11.49
N LYS A 55 -2.52 -13.79 -10.97
CA LYS A 55 -3.96 -13.87 -11.16
C LYS A 55 -4.41 -12.88 -12.24
N PRO A 56 -5.37 -13.26 -13.10
CA PRO A 56 -5.97 -12.33 -14.05
C PRO A 56 -6.96 -11.41 -13.33
N LEU A 57 -6.45 -10.42 -12.60
CA LEU A 57 -7.26 -9.46 -11.85
C LEU A 57 -7.76 -8.33 -12.76
N LYS A 58 -8.94 -7.79 -12.45
CA LYS A 58 -9.43 -6.56 -13.07
C LYS A 58 -8.84 -5.38 -12.33
N TRP A 59 -8.10 -4.54 -13.04
CA TRP A 59 -7.48 -3.35 -12.49
C TRP A 59 -8.13 -2.07 -13.01
N GLY A 60 -8.23 -1.08 -12.14
CA GLY A 60 -8.61 0.28 -12.51
C GLY A 60 -7.74 1.30 -11.77
N LEU A 61 -7.53 2.44 -12.42
CA LEU A 61 -6.94 3.62 -11.81
C LEU A 61 -8.06 4.55 -11.34
N TYR A 62 -7.97 4.99 -10.09
CA TYR A 62 -8.95 5.88 -9.47
C TYR A 62 -8.27 7.07 -8.81
N THR A 63 -8.92 8.23 -8.80
CA THR A 63 -8.58 9.34 -7.90
C THR A 63 -9.29 9.14 -6.57
N VAL A 64 -8.61 9.44 -5.46
CA VAL A 64 -9.22 9.52 -4.13
C VAL A 64 -9.65 10.97 -3.85
N SER A 65 -10.95 11.24 -3.82
CA SER A 65 -11.48 12.61 -3.77
C SER A 65 -11.21 13.30 -2.43
N ASP A 66 -11.35 12.57 -1.32
CA ASP A 66 -10.97 13.03 0.02
C ASP A 66 -10.03 12.01 0.68
N PRO A 67 -8.71 12.11 0.44
CA PRO A 67 -7.75 11.15 0.95
C PRO A 67 -7.62 11.16 2.49
N LEU A 68 -7.81 12.31 3.14
CA LEU A 68 -7.70 12.44 4.60
C LEU A 68 -8.90 11.83 5.33
N ILE A 69 -10.04 11.66 4.67
CA ILE A 69 -11.18 10.91 5.21
C ILE A 69 -11.15 9.45 4.75
N THR A 70 -10.81 9.19 3.49
CA THR A 70 -11.00 7.89 2.85
C THR A 70 -9.94 6.87 3.20
N ILE A 71 -8.65 7.25 3.15
CA ILE A 71 -7.54 6.33 3.37
C ILE A 71 -7.48 5.81 4.81
N PRO A 72 -7.77 6.61 5.86
CA PRO A 72 -7.84 6.09 7.23
C PRO A 72 -8.81 4.92 7.44
N GLU A 73 -9.87 4.83 6.62
CA GLU A 73 -10.87 3.76 6.68
C GLU A 73 -10.44 2.50 5.91
N TRP A 74 -9.42 2.58 5.06
CA TRP A 74 -8.85 1.41 4.40
C TRP A 74 -8.07 0.57 5.39
N ARG A 75 -7.83 -0.68 5.02
CA ARG A 75 -7.03 -1.61 5.81
C ARG A 75 -5.59 -1.66 5.35
N GLY A 76 -4.70 -1.99 6.28
CA GLY A 76 -3.32 -2.34 5.94
C GLY A 76 -3.25 -3.53 4.95
N GLY A 77 -2.06 -3.79 4.43
CA GLY A 77 -1.81 -5.00 3.64
C GLY A 77 -1.40 -6.18 4.50
N MET A 78 -1.70 -7.40 4.05
CA MET A 78 -1.15 -8.63 4.65
C MET A 78 0.29 -8.86 4.20
N PHE A 79 1.18 -7.92 4.55
CA PHE A 79 2.62 -8.09 4.42
C PHE A 79 3.15 -8.88 5.60
N HIS A 80 4.03 -9.86 5.35
CA HIS A 80 4.59 -10.69 6.43
C HIS A 80 5.22 -9.85 7.56
N SER A 81 6.03 -8.84 7.22
CA SER A 81 6.69 -7.97 8.20
C SER A 81 5.70 -7.13 9.01
N TRP A 82 4.72 -6.50 8.36
CA TRP A 82 3.72 -5.69 9.07
C TRP A 82 2.84 -6.54 9.99
N ASN A 83 2.43 -7.72 9.52
CA ASN A 83 1.68 -8.66 10.33
C ASN A 83 2.46 -9.12 11.57
N LYS A 84 3.75 -9.44 11.40
CA LYS A 84 4.63 -9.88 12.49
C LYS A 84 4.82 -8.79 13.55
N TRP A 85 5.04 -7.54 13.14
CA TRP A 85 5.51 -6.49 14.05
C TRP A 85 4.41 -5.56 14.56
N PHE A 86 3.31 -5.40 13.82
CA PHE A 86 2.32 -4.35 14.13
C PHE A 86 0.90 -4.87 14.31
N TYR A 87 0.53 -6.00 13.69
CA TYR A 87 -0.87 -6.46 13.72
C TYR A 87 -1.19 -7.41 14.89
N VAL A 88 -0.20 -7.83 15.69
CA VAL A 88 -0.35 -8.89 16.70
C VAL A 88 -1.51 -8.61 17.66
N ASN A 89 -1.67 -7.37 18.09
CA ASN A 89 -2.63 -6.94 19.11
C ASN A 89 -3.98 -6.47 18.56
N PHE A 90 -4.21 -6.58 17.25
CA PHE A 90 -5.48 -6.18 16.64
C PHE A 90 -6.41 -7.39 16.46
N PRO A 91 -7.71 -7.24 16.75
CA PRO A 91 -8.69 -8.31 16.56
C PRO A 91 -8.90 -8.64 15.08
N GLU A 92 -8.84 -7.62 14.22
CA GLU A 92 -8.95 -7.73 12.78
C GLU A 92 -7.57 -7.64 12.13
N LYS A 93 -7.31 -8.53 11.17
CA LYS A 93 -6.02 -8.59 10.46
C LYS A 93 -6.27 -8.63 8.95
N PRO A 94 -5.82 -7.62 8.19
CA PRO A 94 -5.15 -6.39 8.63
C PRO A 94 -6.15 -5.39 9.27
N PRO A 95 -5.72 -4.57 10.26
CA PRO A 95 -6.57 -3.53 10.86
C PRO A 95 -6.80 -2.36 9.90
N LYS A 96 -7.79 -1.50 10.20
CA LYS A 96 -7.90 -0.20 9.53
C LYS A 96 -6.67 0.65 9.81
N LEU A 97 -6.30 1.52 8.88
CA LEU A 97 -5.11 2.36 9.01
C LEU A 97 -5.23 3.34 10.19
N LYS A 98 -6.43 3.89 10.45
CA LYS A 98 -6.68 4.75 11.61
C LYS A 98 -6.43 4.01 12.94
N ASP A 99 -6.84 2.75 13.01
CA ASP A 99 -6.65 1.93 14.22
C ASP A 99 -5.18 1.53 14.35
N LEU A 100 -4.52 1.23 13.23
CA LEU A 100 -3.10 0.90 13.18
C LEU A 100 -2.20 2.02 13.74
N LEU A 101 -2.59 3.28 13.60
CA LEU A 101 -1.86 4.42 14.20
C LEU A 101 -1.86 4.42 15.74
N THR A 102 -2.75 3.69 16.39
CA THR A 102 -2.69 3.51 17.85
C THR A 102 -1.50 2.66 18.29
N HIS A 103 -0.87 1.93 17.36
CA HIS A 103 0.33 1.16 17.65
C HIS A 103 1.56 2.09 17.72
N PRO A 104 2.29 2.14 18.85
CA PRO A 104 3.38 3.09 19.04
C PRO A 104 4.52 2.90 18.03
N GLY A 105 4.76 1.66 17.60
CA GLY A 105 5.75 1.34 16.56
C GLY A 105 5.39 1.86 15.16
N VAL A 106 4.11 2.17 14.90
CA VAL A 106 3.67 2.79 13.63
C VAL A 106 3.60 4.31 13.80
N GLN A 107 2.97 4.78 14.88
CA GLN A 107 2.86 6.21 15.18
C GLN A 107 4.21 6.92 15.27
N ASN A 108 5.22 6.24 15.84
CA ASN A 108 6.58 6.77 15.99
C ASN A 108 7.55 6.26 14.92
N HIS A 109 7.05 5.59 13.88
CA HIS A 109 7.91 5.12 12.80
C HIS A 109 8.50 6.32 12.07
N TRP A 110 9.83 6.48 12.14
CA TRP A 110 10.55 7.63 11.60
C TRP A 110 10.16 7.94 10.15
N TYR A 111 10.06 6.91 9.30
CA TYR A 111 9.75 7.09 7.89
C TYR A 111 8.29 7.50 7.64
N VAL A 112 7.34 7.07 8.47
CA VAL A 112 5.93 7.49 8.36
C VAL A 112 5.81 8.96 8.73
N ARG A 113 6.46 9.38 9.82
CA ARG A 113 6.52 10.78 10.23
C ARG A 113 7.22 11.66 9.20
N GLU A 114 8.35 11.20 8.67
CA GLU A 114 9.09 11.90 7.62
C GLU A 114 8.19 12.19 6.41
N ILE A 115 7.47 11.17 5.91
CA ILE A 115 6.53 11.37 4.80
C ILE A 115 5.40 12.34 5.20
N ALA A 116 4.82 12.21 6.40
CA ALA A 116 3.69 13.04 6.83
C ALA A 116 4.05 14.53 6.96
N HIS A 117 5.25 14.85 7.44
CA HIS A 117 5.69 16.24 7.65
C HIS A 117 6.43 16.83 6.44
N ASN A 118 6.95 15.99 5.55
CA ASN A 118 7.69 16.42 4.35
C ASN A 118 7.07 15.86 3.06
N PHE A 119 5.74 15.81 2.98
CA PHE A 119 5.02 15.33 1.78
C PHE A 119 5.18 16.34 0.63
N LYS A 120 6.16 16.11 -0.25
CA LYS A 120 6.50 17.02 -1.35
C LYS A 120 5.88 16.63 -2.69
N ASP A 121 5.39 15.41 -2.81
CA ASP A 121 4.83 14.91 -4.06
C ASP A 121 3.51 15.63 -4.36
N VAL A 122 3.40 16.23 -5.55
CA VAL A 122 2.13 16.82 -6.03
C VAL A 122 1.11 15.77 -6.43
N GLU A 123 1.58 14.56 -6.74
CA GLU A 123 0.77 13.37 -7.03
C GLU A 123 1.49 12.13 -6.50
N THR A 124 0.76 11.22 -5.86
CA THR A 124 1.30 9.90 -5.51
C THR A 124 0.29 8.81 -5.82
N THR A 125 0.79 7.60 -6.10
CA THR A 125 -0.04 6.44 -6.43
C THR A 125 0.15 5.33 -5.40
N LEU A 126 -0.96 4.81 -4.88
CA LEU A 126 -1.01 3.60 -4.04
C LEU A 126 -1.44 2.40 -4.88
N MET A 127 -1.12 1.19 -4.42
CA MET A 127 -1.72 -0.04 -4.95
C MET A 127 -2.60 -0.66 -3.86
N ALA A 128 -3.77 -1.15 -4.24
CA ALA A 128 -4.70 -1.76 -3.31
C ALA A 128 -5.52 -2.89 -3.95
N THR A 129 -6.18 -3.68 -3.10
CA THR A 129 -7.15 -4.70 -3.49
C THR A 129 -8.50 -4.41 -2.87
N ARG A 130 -9.57 -4.62 -3.65
CA ARG A 130 -10.97 -4.57 -3.20
C ARG A 130 -11.47 -6.00 -3.02
N LEU A 131 -11.88 -6.35 -1.81
CA LEU A 131 -12.49 -7.64 -1.49
C LEU A 131 -13.97 -7.66 -1.92
N LEU A 132 -14.59 -8.84 -1.90
CA LEU A 132 -15.99 -9.05 -2.29
C LEU A 132 -17.00 -8.22 -1.47
N ASN A 133 -16.63 -7.80 -0.25
CA ASN A 133 -17.44 -6.95 0.62
C ASN A 133 -17.07 -5.45 0.52
N ASP A 134 -16.47 -5.03 -0.59
CA ASP A 134 -15.98 -3.67 -0.86
C ASP A 134 -14.88 -3.15 0.09
N THR A 135 -14.33 -4.00 0.95
CA THR A 135 -13.20 -3.62 1.81
C THR A 135 -11.94 -3.43 0.97
N ILE A 136 -11.28 -2.29 1.15
CA ILE A 136 -10.02 -1.95 0.46
C ILE A 136 -8.83 -2.24 1.38
N ASN A 137 -7.85 -3.00 0.88
CA ASN A 137 -6.61 -3.31 1.58
C ASN A 137 -5.42 -2.83 0.77
N ILE A 138 -4.49 -2.13 1.42
CA ILE A 138 -3.25 -1.67 0.79
C ILE A 138 -2.42 -2.86 0.32
N ALA A 139 -1.99 -2.84 -0.94
CA ALA A 139 -1.13 -3.84 -1.56
C ALA A 139 0.28 -3.28 -1.86
N GLU A 140 0.44 -1.96 -1.92
CA GLU A 140 1.73 -1.25 -1.95
C GLU A 140 1.50 0.18 -1.42
N GLY A 141 2.52 0.77 -0.81
CA GLY A 141 2.46 2.15 -0.35
C GLY A 141 1.98 2.29 1.09
N ILE A 142 2.07 1.24 1.90
CA ILE A 142 1.59 1.25 3.29
C ILE A 142 2.22 2.34 4.16
N HIS A 143 3.51 2.68 3.98
CA HIS A 143 4.12 3.81 4.67
C HIS A 143 3.45 5.15 4.29
N ARG A 144 3.19 5.36 2.99
CA ARG A 144 2.49 6.56 2.48
C ARG A 144 1.04 6.60 2.98
N ALA A 145 0.34 5.47 2.97
CA ALA A 145 -1.02 5.38 3.48
C ALA A 145 -1.10 5.65 5.00
N CYS A 146 -0.16 5.12 5.79
CA CYS A 146 -0.02 5.45 7.21
C CYS A 146 0.33 6.93 7.41
N ALA A 147 1.17 7.52 6.55
CA ALA A 147 1.53 8.94 6.65
C ALA A 147 0.32 9.84 6.37
N ILE A 148 -0.47 9.54 5.33
CA ILE A 148 -1.72 10.27 5.04
C ILE A 148 -2.71 10.12 6.20
N THR A 149 -2.79 8.93 6.79
CA THR A 149 -3.61 8.70 7.99
C THR A 149 -3.11 9.53 9.18
N LEU A 150 -1.79 9.63 9.36
CA LEU A 150 -1.19 10.44 10.41
C LEU A 150 -1.46 11.93 10.19
N MET A 151 -1.38 12.40 8.95
CA MET A 151 -1.74 13.75 8.56
C MET A 151 -3.20 14.05 8.91
N ALA A 152 -4.13 13.12 8.64
CA ALA A 152 -5.53 13.27 9.02
C ALA A 152 -5.71 13.39 10.54
N HIS A 153 -5.02 12.53 11.31
CA HIS A 153 -5.04 12.55 12.77
C HIS A 153 -4.45 13.86 13.35
N GLU A 154 -3.32 14.33 12.82
CA GLU A 154 -2.61 15.52 13.28
C GLU A 154 -3.12 16.82 12.62
N LYS A 155 -4.15 16.75 11.78
CA LYS A 155 -4.74 17.87 11.03
C LYS A 155 -3.72 18.60 10.14
N ILE A 156 -2.81 17.84 9.54
CA ILE A 156 -1.86 18.32 8.54
C ILE A 156 -2.55 18.31 7.17
N ASN A 157 -2.44 19.42 6.44
CA ASN A 157 -3.00 19.52 5.09
C ASN A 157 -2.24 18.62 4.12
N LEU A 158 -2.96 17.94 3.24
CA LEU A 158 -2.41 17.15 2.15
C LEU A 158 -2.63 17.88 0.82
N ASN A 159 -1.56 18.47 0.29
CA ASN A 159 -1.58 19.20 -0.99
C ASN A 159 -1.12 18.31 -2.15
N ALA A 160 -1.62 17.08 -2.20
CA ALA A 160 -1.24 16.08 -3.20
C ALA A 160 -2.47 15.39 -3.76
N LYS A 161 -2.48 15.14 -5.06
CA LYS A 161 -3.45 14.26 -5.68
C LYS A 161 -3.10 12.81 -5.36
N ILE A 162 -4.05 12.06 -4.81
CA ILE A 162 -3.85 10.65 -4.50
C ILE A 162 -4.55 9.79 -5.54
N LEU A 163 -3.77 8.95 -6.20
CA LEU A 163 -4.24 7.92 -7.11
C LEU A 163 -4.17 6.55 -6.43
N VAL A 164 -5.06 5.64 -6.83
CA VAL A 164 -4.99 4.23 -6.44
C VAL A 164 -5.18 3.33 -7.64
N MET A 165 -4.22 2.43 -7.84
CA MET A 165 -4.35 1.26 -8.70
C MET A 165 -5.06 0.17 -7.91
N LEU A 166 -6.34 -0.05 -8.19
CA LEU A 166 -7.21 -0.94 -7.44
C LEU A 166 -7.52 -2.20 -8.23
N ALA A 167 -7.21 -3.36 -7.65
CA ALA A 167 -7.55 -4.67 -8.19
C ALA A 167 -8.78 -5.25 -7.51
N ASP A 168 -9.72 -5.81 -8.28
CA ASP A 168 -10.78 -6.66 -7.73
C ASP A 168 -10.22 -8.01 -7.31
N TRP A 169 -10.27 -8.31 -6.01
CA TRP A 169 -9.73 -9.53 -5.44
C TRP A 169 -10.84 -10.58 -5.28
N PRO A 170 -10.64 -11.80 -5.78
CA PRO A 170 -11.71 -12.80 -5.87
C PRO A 170 -12.08 -13.44 -4.52
N ASN A 171 -11.31 -13.20 -3.46
CA ASN A 171 -11.52 -13.84 -2.16
C ASN A 171 -11.96 -12.83 -1.09
N GLN A 172 -12.57 -13.35 -0.02
CA GLN A 172 -12.95 -12.56 1.15
C GLN A 172 -11.77 -12.22 2.07
N GLU A 173 -10.63 -12.89 1.88
CA GLU A 173 -9.37 -12.63 2.59
C GLU A 173 -8.38 -11.90 1.67
N PRO A 174 -7.65 -10.89 2.16
CA PRO A 174 -6.66 -10.17 1.35
C PRO A 174 -5.46 -11.06 0.96
N PRO A 175 -4.78 -10.74 -0.15
CA PRO A 175 -3.59 -11.48 -0.56
C PRO A 175 -2.49 -11.37 0.49
N LYS A 176 -1.85 -12.50 0.79
CA LYS A 176 -0.60 -12.52 1.55
C LYS A 176 0.54 -12.07 0.64
N LEU A 177 1.22 -11.00 1.05
CA LEU A 177 2.31 -10.36 0.31
C LEU A 177 3.63 -10.49 1.08
N GLY A 178 4.73 -10.62 0.35
CA GLY A 178 6.07 -10.90 0.88
C GLY A 178 6.31 -12.39 1.12
N ASN A 179 7.42 -12.70 1.80
CA ASN A 179 7.87 -14.08 2.01
C ASN A 179 7.28 -14.64 3.30
N TRP A 180 6.13 -15.32 3.19
CA TRP A 180 5.46 -15.97 4.33
C TRP A 180 6.01 -17.36 4.65
N ASP A 181 6.70 -17.99 3.70
CA ASP A 181 7.19 -19.37 3.80
C ASP A 181 8.60 -19.49 4.40
N ASN A 182 9.32 -18.38 4.53
CA ASN A 182 10.64 -18.34 5.17
C ASN A 182 10.46 -18.20 6.68
N LYS A 183 10.31 -19.34 7.37
CA LYS A 183 10.43 -19.43 8.83
C LYS A 183 11.89 -19.48 9.26
#